data_AF-A0A1D2XCZ5-F1
#
_entry.id   AF-A0A1D2XCZ5-F1
#
_cell.length_a   1.000
_cell.length_b   1.000
_cell.length_c   1.000
_cell.angle_alpha   90.00
_cell.angle_beta   90.00
_cell.angle_gamma   90.00
#
_symmetry.space_group_name_H-M   'P 1'
#
loop_
_entity.id
_entity.type
_entity.pdbx_description
1 polymer ?
#
loop_
_entity_poly.entity_id
_entity_poly.type
_entity_poly.pdbx_seq_one_letter_code
_entity_poly.pdbx_strand_id
1 'polypeptide(L)'
;MMIRIYAFATLTLIFSTLCSMAEAKTELTTAIVFTNSTPNNLEVSISGSAQYQQPTTHIKPLSTATLAHITREDGNNSDLSIQLSCDNYQLTLTQQTQGTDLTFGASAEGLEIEPQDSPDIQRHNIVLAGAKNQLAFNGNDLDDGGQITYVLQKEDDKPALGGANQFNILSYNIWATSIYGSKSVDSRLSEMPEVMSGYDVLVLTEVFDDWPTNKLIQQLREEYPYQSNEIFKFGKFLDSGTRIISRWPFEIQDHLEYKACHGLQCAATRGVIHARINKHGRIYHIFATHTQSSDDEDNRNARLEQLQEMGDFIRSSSIVANEPVIMAGDFNVNKIKLPEDRDYLENALSAMEPENRGHHLSYDSDSNSWAEKPYKEYLDYTLYSNTHLEPVSSYQEVFAPRHTKDALWGKWDLSDHYAVRGIFTFPNNIGPPRTDFPFFGDVVHLKTHEGYFMRAMCGGDSFVSAGSSQVGTWESFTFEELDNGKVAIKANDGHYVGLSCYFLGILKANYHTPEAAAQFELTILDNNKLAIRADNNKFLRADFGGGLGLSAGSNYIYKNQLFEVIRP
;
A
#
# COMPACT_ATOMS: atom_id res chain seq x y z
N MET A 1 93.24 25.54 6.13
CA MET A 1 92.34 24.45 6.55
C MET A 1 90.93 24.82 6.09
N MET A 2 90.38 24.03 5.16
CA MET A 2 88.96 23.92 4.73
C MET A 2 88.26 25.21 4.22
N ILE A 3 88.11 25.40 2.91
CA ILE A 3 87.07 24.83 2.01
C ILE A 3 85.66 25.36 2.35
N ARG A 4 85.08 26.18 1.46
CA ARG A 4 83.90 25.82 0.63
C ARG A 4 83.58 26.96 -0.36
N ILE A 5 83.71 26.62 -1.64
CA ILE A 5 83.26 27.39 -2.80
C ILE A 5 81.81 26.95 -3.07
N TYR A 6 80.87 27.88 -3.14
CA TYR A 6 79.52 27.61 -3.66
C TYR A 6 79.41 28.29 -5.03
N ALA A 7 79.35 27.46 -6.07
CA ALA A 7 79.05 27.87 -7.42
C ALA A 7 77.54 28.13 -7.56
N PHE A 8 77.17 29.34 -7.97
CA PHE A 8 75.81 29.65 -8.42
C PHE A 8 75.71 29.25 -9.91
N ALA A 9 74.98 28.17 -10.19
CA ALA A 9 74.53 27.83 -11.53
C ALA A 9 73.17 28.51 -11.77
N THR A 10 73.15 29.51 -12.64
CA THR A 10 71.91 30.08 -13.19
C THR A 10 71.33 29.12 -14.22
N LEU A 11 70.29 28.38 -13.84
CA LEU A 11 69.48 27.56 -14.72
C LEU A 11 68.35 28.42 -15.30
N THR A 12 68.50 28.91 -16.52
CA THR A 12 67.42 29.53 -17.31
C THR A 12 66.43 28.45 -17.73
N LEU A 13 65.30 28.35 -17.03
CA LEU A 13 64.13 27.58 -17.47
C LEU A 13 63.37 28.41 -18.53
N ILE A 14 63.48 27.99 -19.78
CA ILE A 14 62.60 28.43 -20.86
C ILE A 14 61.25 27.75 -20.63
N PHE A 15 60.25 28.49 -20.14
CA PHE A 15 58.87 28.05 -20.18
C PHE A 15 58.38 28.13 -21.63
N SER A 16 58.39 27.01 -22.34
CA SER A 16 57.60 26.85 -23.56
C SER A 16 56.15 26.61 -23.14
N THR A 17 55.31 27.64 -23.22
CA THR A 17 53.85 27.47 -23.23
C THR A 17 53.45 26.77 -24.52
N LEU A 18 53.49 25.44 -24.50
CA LEU A 18 52.74 24.63 -25.45
C LEU A 18 51.27 24.71 -25.02
N CYS A 19 50.54 25.68 -25.55
CA CYS A 19 49.10 25.55 -25.68
C CYS A 19 48.86 24.39 -26.65
N SER A 20 48.56 23.20 -26.13
CA SER A 20 47.86 22.19 -26.93
C SER A 20 46.49 22.78 -27.25
N MET A 21 46.34 23.37 -28.43
CA MET A 21 45.00 23.58 -28.99
C MET A 21 44.48 22.17 -29.28
N ALA A 22 43.58 21.68 -28.44
CA ALA A 22 42.80 20.50 -28.78
C ALA A 22 42.11 20.83 -30.12
N GLU A 23 42.27 19.97 -31.12
CA GLU A 23 41.53 20.10 -32.38
C GLU A 23 40.04 20.15 -32.05
N ALA A 24 39.33 21.12 -32.62
CA ALA A 24 37.87 21.18 -32.49
C ALA A 24 37.29 19.88 -33.04
N LYS A 25 36.38 19.25 -32.28
CA LYS A 25 35.73 18.02 -32.71
C LYS A 25 34.92 18.33 -33.97
N THR A 26 35.12 17.56 -35.03
CA THR A 26 34.45 17.78 -36.32
C THR A 26 33.10 17.06 -36.43
N GLU A 27 32.86 16.12 -35.51
CA GLU A 27 31.61 15.35 -35.43
C GLU A 27 31.29 15.05 -33.96
N LEU A 28 30.03 15.23 -33.58
CA LEU A 28 29.50 14.94 -32.25
C LEU A 28 28.21 14.15 -32.35
N THR A 29 28.00 13.22 -31.43
CA THR A 29 26.73 12.50 -31.28
C THR A 29 26.06 12.90 -29.99
N THR A 30 24.81 13.34 -30.06
CA THR A 30 24.01 13.73 -28.88
C THR A 30 22.84 12.78 -28.69
N ALA A 31 22.66 12.31 -27.45
CA ALA A 31 21.47 11.54 -27.09
C ALA A 31 20.28 12.47 -26.80
N ILE A 32 19.10 12.16 -27.35
CA ILE A 32 17.85 12.81 -27.00
C ILE A 32 17.05 11.83 -26.16
N VAL A 33 16.86 12.15 -24.90
CA VAL A 33 16.25 11.27 -23.90
C VAL A 33 14.97 11.88 -23.38
N PHE A 34 13.95 11.04 -23.19
CA PHE A 34 12.66 11.45 -22.68
C PHE A 34 12.20 10.55 -21.54
N THR A 35 11.78 11.18 -20.44
CA THR A 35 11.10 10.52 -19.31
C THR A 35 9.60 10.79 -19.39
N ASN A 36 8.83 9.73 -19.58
CA ASN A 36 7.38 9.76 -19.56
C ASN A 36 6.87 9.47 -18.15
N SER A 37 6.53 10.48 -17.36
CA SER A 37 5.92 10.31 -16.03
C SER A 37 4.39 10.41 -16.10
N THR A 38 3.80 9.95 -17.20
CA THR A 38 2.34 9.85 -17.39
C THR A 38 1.90 8.38 -17.44
N PRO A 39 0.60 8.08 -17.25
CA PRO A 39 0.09 6.70 -17.33
C PRO A 39 -0.08 6.19 -18.77
N ASN A 40 0.15 7.02 -19.79
CA ASN A 40 -0.08 6.65 -21.19
C ASN A 40 1.20 6.11 -21.84
N ASN A 41 1.05 5.16 -22.76
CA ASN A 41 2.12 4.89 -23.73
C ASN A 41 2.22 6.06 -24.71
N LEU A 42 3.43 6.41 -25.11
CA LEU A 42 3.69 7.42 -26.14
C LEU A 42 4.36 6.76 -27.34
N GLU A 43 3.78 6.97 -28.52
CA GLU A 43 4.40 6.62 -29.81
C GLU A 43 5.38 7.72 -30.21
N VAL A 44 6.48 7.32 -30.85
CA VAL A 44 7.60 8.18 -31.25
C VAL A 44 7.75 8.16 -32.77
N SER A 45 7.53 9.31 -33.41
CA SER A 45 7.81 9.52 -34.83
C SER A 45 8.89 10.57 -35.01
N ILE A 46 9.86 10.31 -35.90
CA ILE A 46 10.99 11.20 -36.13
C ILE A 46 11.02 11.63 -37.59
N SER A 47 11.25 12.92 -37.82
CA SER A 47 11.39 13.52 -39.14
C SER A 47 12.45 14.62 -39.12
N GLY A 48 12.89 15.08 -40.29
CA GLY A 48 13.90 16.13 -40.41
C GLY A 48 15.03 15.75 -41.38
N SER A 49 16.01 16.64 -41.50
CA SER A 49 17.17 16.49 -42.39
C SER A 49 18.40 15.89 -41.71
N ALA A 50 18.44 15.82 -40.37
CA ALA A 50 19.57 15.32 -39.61
C ALA A 50 19.83 13.81 -39.80
N GLN A 51 21.09 13.40 -39.66
CA GLN A 51 21.42 11.98 -39.51
C GLN A 51 21.15 11.53 -38.07
N TYR A 52 20.42 10.42 -37.89
CA TYR A 52 20.09 9.92 -36.57
C TYR A 52 19.99 8.39 -36.51
N GLN A 53 20.14 7.84 -35.31
CA GLN A 53 19.74 6.48 -34.96
C GLN A 53 18.53 6.56 -34.03
N GLN A 54 17.47 5.80 -34.30
CA GLN A 54 16.26 5.75 -33.46
C GLN A 54 16.23 4.43 -32.66
N PRO A 55 16.56 4.44 -31.35
CA PRO A 55 16.57 3.21 -30.55
C PRO A 55 15.17 2.69 -30.21
N THR A 56 14.15 3.56 -30.18
CA THR A 56 12.78 3.18 -29.84
C THR A 56 11.74 3.94 -30.65
N THR A 57 10.59 3.29 -30.87
CA THR A 57 9.38 3.89 -31.44
C THR A 57 8.29 4.12 -30.40
N HIS A 58 8.50 3.73 -29.15
CA HIS A 58 7.51 3.83 -28.08
C HIS A 58 8.16 4.09 -26.72
N ILE A 59 7.43 4.76 -25.82
CA ILE A 59 7.83 5.05 -24.44
C ILE A 59 6.72 4.55 -23.52
N LYS A 60 7.06 3.60 -22.64
CA LYS A 60 6.11 3.05 -21.67
C LYS A 60 5.76 4.08 -20.58
N PRO A 61 4.61 3.92 -19.89
CA PRO A 61 4.31 4.69 -18.70
C PRO A 61 5.46 4.64 -17.70
N LEU A 62 5.70 5.76 -17.03
CA LEU A 62 6.72 5.92 -15.98
C LEU A 62 8.17 5.60 -16.40
N SER A 63 8.45 5.42 -17.70
CA SER A 63 9.77 4.99 -18.18
C SER A 63 10.60 6.12 -18.78
N THR A 64 11.91 5.92 -18.83
CA THR A 64 12.85 6.79 -19.55
C THR A 64 13.39 6.05 -20.76
N ALA A 65 13.41 6.71 -21.92
CA ALA A 65 13.92 6.12 -23.15
C ALA A 65 14.78 7.11 -23.95
N THR A 66 15.82 6.61 -24.60
CA THR A 66 16.56 7.36 -25.62
C THR A 66 15.78 7.30 -26.93
N LEU A 67 15.32 8.46 -27.40
CA LEU A 67 14.50 8.61 -28.60
C LEU A 67 15.35 8.60 -29.86
N ALA A 68 16.48 9.31 -29.81
CA ALA A 68 17.41 9.40 -30.93
C ALA A 68 18.84 9.64 -30.46
N HIS A 69 19.79 9.21 -31.27
CA HIS A 69 21.15 9.72 -31.29
C HIS A 69 21.32 10.56 -32.55
N ILE A 70 21.43 11.87 -32.40
CA ILE A 70 21.62 12.82 -33.53
C ILE A 70 23.12 13.04 -33.77
N THR A 71 23.54 12.96 -35.03
CA THR A 71 24.89 13.29 -35.46
C THR A 71 24.96 14.76 -35.87
N ARG A 72 25.96 15.48 -35.36
CA ARG A 72 26.23 16.90 -35.63
C ARG A 72 27.62 17.03 -36.24
N GLU A 73 27.70 17.52 -37.47
CA GLU A 73 28.94 17.59 -38.25
C GLU A 73 29.30 19.04 -38.54
N ASP A 74 30.57 19.40 -38.34
CA ASP A 74 31.07 20.73 -38.69
C ASP A 74 30.82 21.05 -40.17
N GLY A 75 30.41 22.29 -40.45
CA GLY A 75 30.05 22.76 -41.79
C GLY A 75 28.67 22.32 -42.31
N ASN A 76 27.92 21.49 -41.58
CA ASN A 76 26.57 21.05 -41.95
C ASN A 76 25.51 21.60 -40.98
N ASN A 77 24.38 22.05 -41.53
CA ASN A 77 23.21 22.43 -40.73
C ASN A 77 22.09 21.43 -40.99
N SER A 78 21.40 21.03 -39.93
CA SER A 78 20.32 20.07 -40.02
C SER A 78 19.26 20.30 -38.95
N ASP A 79 18.12 19.65 -39.10
CA ASP A 79 17.00 19.70 -38.17
C ASP A 79 16.49 18.30 -37.87
N LEU A 80 15.99 18.11 -36.66
CA LEU A 80 15.29 16.92 -36.22
C LEU A 80 14.02 17.33 -35.46
N SER A 81 12.90 16.71 -35.81
CA SER A 81 11.62 16.87 -35.14
C SER A 81 11.14 15.51 -34.67
N ILE A 82 10.91 15.39 -33.36
CA ILE A 82 10.43 14.18 -32.71
C ILE A 82 9.01 14.42 -32.19
N GLN A 83 8.05 13.76 -32.80
CA GLN A 83 6.66 13.78 -32.38
C GLN A 83 6.40 12.64 -31.39
N LEU A 84 5.88 13.00 -30.22
CA LEU A 84 5.40 12.12 -29.18
C LEU A 84 3.87 12.20 -29.13
N SER A 85 3.19 11.07 -29.27
CA SER A 85 1.71 11.08 -29.33
C SER A 85 1.09 9.90 -28.59
N CYS A 86 -0.08 10.15 -28.02
CA CYS A 86 -1.05 9.11 -27.63
C CYS A 86 -2.41 9.46 -28.23
N ASP A 87 -3.44 8.69 -27.88
CA ASP A 87 -4.81 8.90 -28.40
C ASP A 87 -5.37 10.30 -28.11
N ASN A 88 -4.88 10.97 -27.07
CA ASN A 88 -5.50 12.17 -26.50
C ASN A 88 -4.69 13.46 -26.70
N TYR A 89 -3.38 13.38 -26.93
CA TYR A 89 -2.53 14.56 -27.10
C TYR A 89 -1.26 14.25 -27.88
N GLN A 90 -0.60 15.32 -28.31
CA GLN A 90 0.69 15.30 -28.99
C GLN A 90 1.63 16.37 -28.41
N LEU A 91 2.91 16.04 -28.36
CA LEU A 91 4.04 16.92 -28.05
C LEU A 91 5.10 16.76 -29.15
N THR A 92 5.71 17.84 -29.59
CA THR A 92 6.80 17.83 -30.56
C THR A 92 8.06 18.38 -29.90
N LEU A 93 9.18 17.69 -30.05
CA LEU A 93 10.51 18.13 -29.62
C LEU A 93 11.30 18.53 -30.86
N THR A 94 11.87 19.73 -30.89
CA THR A 94 12.62 20.24 -32.03
C THR A 94 14.09 20.36 -31.70
N GLN A 95 14.96 19.97 -32.62
CA GLN A 95 16.41 20.12 -32.52
C GLN A 95 16.94 20.72 -33.82
N GLN A 96 17.87 21.67 -33.71
CA GLN A 96 18.53 22.30 -34.84
C GLN A 96 20.05 22.30 -34.63
N THR A 97 20.78 21.84 -35.64
CA THR A 97 22.24 21.81 -35.63
C THR A 97 22.79 22.92 -36.51
N GLN A 98 23.82 23.60 -36.01
CA GLN A 98 24.63 24.53 -36.80
C GLN A 98 26.09 24.12 -36.67
N GLY A 99 26.61 23.37 -37.65
CA GLY A 99 27.85 22.63 -37.46
C GLY A 99 27.71 21.63 -36.31
N THR A 100 28.61 21.74 -35.33
CA THR A 100 28.53 20.96 -34.09
C THR A 100 27.61 21.57 -33.03
N ASP A 101 27.16 22.81 -33.16
CA ASP A 101 26.29 23.45 -32.16
C ASP A 101 24.87 22.85 -32.23
N LEU A 102 24.18 22.81 -31.09
CA LEU A 102 22.85 22.22 -30.97
C LEU A 102 21.92 23.12 -30.16
N THR A 103 20.80 23.50 -30.77
CA THR A 103 19.69 24.14 -30.07
C THR A 103 18.48 23.21 -30.06
N PHE A 104 17.64 23.36 -29.05
CA PHE A 104 16.53 22.46 -28.77
C PHE A 104 15.35 23.19 -28.11
N GLY A 105 14.15 22.77 -28.48
CA GLY A 105 12.88 23.37 -28.09
C GLY A 105 11.77 22.33 -28.08
N ALA A 106 10.55 22.77 -27.77
CA ALA A 106 9.39 21.91 -27.72
C ALA A 106 8.09 22.68 -27.96
N SER A 107 7.12 22.01 -28.57
CA SER A 107 5.81 22.58 -28.83
C SER A 107 4.68 21.57 -28.65
N ALA A 108 3.55 22.07 -28.19
CA ALA A 108 2.31 21.31 -28.00
C ALA A 108 1.13 22.29 -28.01
N GLU A 109 -0.09 21.79 -27.87
CA GLU A 109 -1.25 22.67 -27.79
C GLU A 109 -1.11 23.68 -26.63
N GLY A 110 -1.05 24.98 -26.96
CA GLY A 110 -0.92 26.05 -25.97
C GLY A 110 0.50 26.30 -25.43
N LEU A 111 1.53 25.64 -25.95
CA LEU A 111 2.93 25.85 -25.59
C LEU A 111 3.82 25.86 -26.84
N GLU A 112 4.62 26.92 -27.01
CA GLU A 112 5.69 27.00 -28.01
C GLU A 112 6.97 27.46 -27.33
N ILE A 113 8.04 26.67 -27.47
CA ILE A 113 9.37 26.97 -26.95
C ILE A 113 10.34 26.92 -28.12
N GLU A 114 10.82 28.09 -28.52
CA GLU A 114 11.81 28.23 -29.59
C GLU A 114 13.12 27.48 -29.25
N PRO A 115 13.83 26.94 -30.26
CA PRO A 115 15.12 26.30 -30.07
C PRO A 115 16.13 27.19 -29.33
N GLN A 116 16.72 26.63 -28.27
CA GLN A 116 17.71 27.28 -27.41
C GLN A 116 18.76 26.26 -26.93
N ASP A 117 19.87 26.69 -26.33
CA ASP A 117 21.03 25.86 -25.96
C ASP A 117 21.35 25.89 -24.45
N SER A 118 20.43 26.37 -23.60
CA SER A 118 20.67 26.54 -22.18
C SER A 118 20.98 25.22 -21.48
N PRO A 119 22.04 25.16 -20.65
CA PRO A 119 22.33 23.99 -19.83
C PRO A 119 21.42 23.89 -18.59
N ASP A 120 20.74 24.99 -18.23
CA ASP A 120 19.91 25.07 -17.04
C ASP A 120 18.60 24.27 -17.21
N ILE A 121 18.11 23.71 -16.09
CA ILE A 121 16.83 23.00 -16.08
C ILE A 121 15.68 23.99 -16.19
N GLN A 122 14.97 23.90 -17.31
CA GLN A 122 13.79 24.70 -17.62
C GLN A 122 12.52 23.91 -17.30
N ARG A 123 11.46 24.60 -16.84
CA ARG A 123 10.17 23.99 -16.46
C ARG A 123 9.03 24.85 -16.97
N HIS A 124 8.11 24.23 -17.69
CA HIS A 124 6.96 24.87 -18.31
C HIS A 124 5.69 24.10 -17.97
N ASN A 125 4.71 24.80 -17.40
CA ASN A 125 3.40 24.20 -17.15
C ASN A 125 2.63 24.13 -18.47
N ILE A 126 1.97 23.00 -18.70
CA ILE A 126 1.21 22.73 -19.92
C ILE A 126 -0.07 21.94 -19.57
N VAL A 127 -1.13 22.16 -20.36
CA VAL A 127 -2.35 21.36 -20.27
C VAL A 127 -2.41 20.43 -21.47
N LEU A 128 -2.45 19.12 -21.24
CA LEU A 128 -2.56 18.10 -22.28
C LEU A 128 -3.80 17.25 -22.01
N ALA A 129 -4.72 17.20 -22.96
CA ALA A 129 -5.99 16.49 -22.83
C ALA A 129 -6.77 16.86 -21.54
N GLY A 130 -6.75 18.15 -21.17
CA GLY A 130 -7.41 18.65 -19.96
C GLY A 130 -6.67 18.38 -18.64
N ALA A 131 -5.63 17.55 -18.63
CA ALA A 131 -4.79 17.33 -17.47
C ALA A 131 -3.66 18.36 -17.41
N LYS A 132 -3.35 18.86 -16.23
CA LYS A 132 -2.17 19.70 -16.01
C LYS A 132 -0.93 18.83 -15.96
N ASN A 133 0.14 19.33 -16.57
CA ASN A 133 1.44 18.69 -16.62
C ASN A 133 2.53 19.76 -16.53
N GLN A 134 3.75 19.32 -16.28
CA GLN A 134 4.95 20.11 -16.41
C GLN A 134 5.88 19.43 -17.42
N LEU A 135 6.27 20.17 -18.45
CA LEU A 135 7.37 19.80 -19.33
C LEU A 135 8.65 20.44 -18.78
N ALA A 136 9.63 19.61 -18.42
CA ALA A 136 10.93 20.06 -17.97
C ALA A 136 12.03 19.53 -18.89
N PHE A 137 13.07 20.32 -19.15
CA PHE A 137 14.16 19.87 -20.01
C PHE A 137 15.45 20.67 -19.81
N ASN A 138 16.59 20.07 -20.18
CA ASN A 138 17.90 20.71 -20.19
C ASN A 138 18.86 20.01 -21.18
N GLY A 139 19.93 20.72 -21.55
CA GLY A 139 21.10 20.16 -22.23
C GLY A 139 22.22 19.88 -21.23
N ASN A 140 22.92 18.76 -21.36
CA ASN A 140 24.07 18.41 -20.54
C ASN A 140 25.27 18.02 -21.41
N ASP A 141 26.41 18.66 -21.17
CA ASP A 141 27.70 18.41 -21.85
C ASP A 141 27.61 18.41 -23.39
N LEU A 142 26.82 19.34 -23.95
CA LEU A 142 26.56 19.39 -25.39
C LEU A 142 27.81 19.70 -26.23
N ASP A 143 28.83 20.36 -25.67
CA ASP A 143 30.12 20.58 -26.36
C ASP A 143 30.89 19.28 -26.61
N ASP A 144 30.55 18.21 -25.88
CA ASP A 144 31.23 16.91 -25.94
C ASP A 144 30.38 15.79 -26.57
N GLY A 145 29.25 16.13 -27.17
CA GLY A 145 28.26 15.16 -27.64
C GLY A 145 27.05 15.18 -26.72
N GLY A 146 27.25 14.81 -25.45
CA GLY A 146 26.29 15.05 -24.38
C GLY A 146 24.89 14.48 -24.62
N GLN A 147 23.93 15.05 -23.89
CA GLN A 147 22.54 14.61 -23.89
C GLN A 147 21.58 15.79 -23.70
N ILE A 148 20.45 15.76 -24.41
CA ILE A 148 19.27 16.54 -24.06
C ILE A 148 18.29 15.62 -23.31
N THR A 149 17.79 16.09 -22.17
CA THR A 149 16.79 15.36 -21.39
C THR A 149 15.50 16.14 -21.35
N TYR A 150 14.40 15.49 -21.72
CA TYR A 150 13.04 15.99 -21.56
C TYR A 150 12.27 15.13 -20.57
N VAL A 151 11.37 15.75 -19.80
CA VAL A 151 10.53 15.07 -18.82
C VAL A 151 9.12 15.63 -18.92
N LEU A 152 8.14 14.76 -19.14
CA LEU A 152 6.74 15.12 -19.01
C LEU A 152 6.21 14.57 -17.69
N GLN A 153 5.98 15.46 -16.73
CA GLN A 153 5.45 15.14 -15.41
C GLN A 153 3.97 15.50 -15.33
N LYS A 154 3.10 14.50 -15.13
CA LYS A 154 1.68 14.76 -14.87
C LYS A 154 1.51 15.35 -13.47
N GLU A 155 0.68 16.39 -13.35
CA GLU A 155 0.23 16.92 -12.05
C GLU A 155 -0.79 15.94 -11.44
N ASP A 156 -0.73 15.76 -10.12
CA ASP A 156 -1.63 14.84 -9.44
C ASP A 156 -3.09 15.30 -9.49
N ASP A 157 -3.94 14.52 -10.15
CA ASP A 157 -5.38 14.77 -10.31
C ASP A 157 -6.18 13.91 -9.32
N LYS A 158 -5.86 14.05 -8.03
CA LYS A 158 -6.54 13.33 -6.95
C LYS A 158 -7.94 13.88 -6.69
N PRO A 159 -8.91 13.05 -6.29
CA PRO A 159 -10.22 13.53 -5.88
C PRO A 159 -10.13 14.52 -4.72
N ALA A 160 -10.96 15.55 -4.76
CA ALA A 160 -11.11 16.46 -3.63
C ALA A 160 -11.65 15.74 -2.39
N LEU A 161 -11.41 16.33 -1.22
CA LEU A 161 -11.99 15.85 0.03
C LEU A 161 -13.51 15.92 0.00
N GLY A 162 -14.11 14.85 0.50
CA GLY A 162 -15.55 14.68 0.53
C GLY A 162 -16.19 14.99 1.88
N GLY A 163 -17.52 14.79 1.93
CA GLY A 163 -18.32 14.91 3.15
C GLY A 163 -17.97 13.87 4.22
N ALA A 164 -18.76 13.86 5.31
CA ALA A 164 -18.49 13.00 6.47
C ALA A 164 -18.49 11.49 6.15
N ASN A 165 -19.16 11.06 5.07
CA ASN A 165 -19.24 9.67 4.62
C ASN A 165 -18.19 9.28 3.55
N GLN A 166 -17.40 10.24 3.08
CA GLN A 166 -16.32 10.03 2.11
C GLN A 166 -14.99 10.06 2.84
N PHE A 167 -14.04 9.20 2.47
CA PHE A 167 -12.77 9.09 3.17
C PHE A 167 -11.64 8.78 2.20
N ASN A 168 -10.64 9.66 2.13
CA ASN A 168 -9.47 9.52 1.28
C ASN A 168 -8.23 9.28 2.16
N ILE A 169 -7.51 8.19 1.91
CA ILE A 169 -6.31 7.81 2.65
C ILE A 169 -5.12 7.68 1.70
N LEU A 170 -3.94 8.15 2.12
CA LEU A 170 -2.67 7.89 1.44
C LEU A 170 -1.83 6.92 2.27
N SER A 171 -1.47 5.78 1.70
CA SER A 171 -0.44 4.87 2.21
C SER A 171 0.85 5.11 1.46
N TYR A 172 1.94 5.41 2.17
CA TYR A 172 3.23 5.66 1.52
C TYR A 172 4.42 5.21 2.36
N ASN A 173 5.16 4.22 1.86
CA ASN A 173 6.52 3.93 2.31
C ASN A 173 7.45 5.05 1.82
N ILE A 174 8.02 5.83 2.75
CA ILE A 174 8.81 7.03 2.43
C ILE A 174 10.32 6.77 2.33
N TRP A 175 10.75 5.53 2.59
CA TRP A 175 12.14 5.10 2.51
C TRP A 175 13.10 6.06 3.22
N ALA A 176 12.76 6.46 4.45
CA ALA A 176 13.59 7.30 5.31
C ALA A 176 14.42 6.41 6.23
N THR A 177 15.27 5.60 5.62
CA THR A 177 16.02 4.49 6.23
C THR A 177 17.50 4.57 5.87
N SER A 178 18.18 5.67 6.23
CA SER A 178 19.60 5.91 5.85
C SER A 178 20.53 4.77 6.27
N ILE A 179 20.26 4.15 7.43
CA ILE A 179 21.03 2.99 7.93
C ILE A 179 20.89 1.74 7.05
N TYR A 180 19.83 1.67 6.24
CA TYR A 180 19.55 0.59 5.28
C TYR A 180 19.80 1.02 3.82
N GLY A 181 20.46 2.17 3.60
CA GLY A 181 20.97 2.57 2.29
C GLY A 181 20.12 3.58 1.53
N SER A 182 19.10 4.18 2.18
CA SER A 182 18.34 5.26 1.55
C SER A 182 19.20 6.46 1.16
N LYS A 183 18.87 7.10 0.03
CA LYS A 183 19.65 8.19 -0.57
C LYS A 183 18.82 9.45 -0.69
N SER A 184 19.50 10.60 -0.72
CA SER A 184 18.88 11.92 -0.91
C SER A 184 17.69 12.20 0.02
N VAL A 185 17.73 11.67 1.26
CA VAL A 185 16.57 11.67 2.17
C VAL A 185 16.01 13.07 2.40
N ASP A 186 16.83 14.05 2.81
CA ASP A 186 16.34 15.42 3.06
C ASP A 186 15.72 16.06 1.80
N SER A 187 16.33 15.85 0.62
CA SER A 187 15.82 16.39 -0.65
C SER A 187 14.55 15.69 -1.15
N ARG A 188 14.34 14.41 -0.83
CA ARG A 188 13.08 13.72 -1.17
C ARG A 188 11.98 14.12 -0.20
N LEU A 189 12.26 14.08 1.11
CA LEU A 189 11.27 14.39 2.13
C LEU A 189 10.82 15.86 2.06
N SER A 190 11.64 16.80 1.58
CA SER A 190 11.22 18.19 1.39
C SER A 190 10.13 18.38 0.32
N GLU A 191 9.96 17.41 -0.58
CA GLU A 191 8.98 17.44 -1.67
C GLU A 191 7.70 16.69 -1.36
N MET A 192 7.75 15.81 -0.36
CA MET A 192 6.61 14.99 0.03
C MET A 192 5.38 15.76 0.53
N PRO A 193 5.46 16.93 1.19
CA PRO A 193 4.27 17.65 1.67
C PRO A 193 3.25 17.96 0.57
N GLU A 194 3.70 18.31 -0.65
CA GLU A 194 2.80 18.60 -1.77
C GLU A 194 2.02 17.35 -2.20
N VAL A 195 2.69 16.21 -2.27
CA VAL A 195 2.09 14.91 -2.62
C VAL A 195 1.17 14.42 -1.51
N MET A 196 1.55 14.65 -0.25
CA MET A 196 0.83 14.21 0.94
C MET A 196 -0.35 15.12 1.31
N SER A 197 -0.48 16.31 0.72
CA SER A 197 -1.59 17.21 0.98
C SER A 197 -2.93 16.67 0.43
N GLY A 198 -4.07 17.09 0.99
CA GLY A 198 -5.38 16.81 0.41
C GLY A 198 -5.98 15.43 0.72
N TYR A 199 -5.52 14.74 1.76
CA TYR A 199 -6.12 13.49 2.26
C TYR A 199 -6.81 13.70 3.62
N ASP A 200 -7.62 12.74 4.05
CA ASP A 200 -8.18 12.71 5.41
C ASP A 200 -7.15 12.16 6.41
N VAL A 201 -6.41 11.14 5.96
CA VAL A 201 -5.38 10.43 6.73
C VAL A 201 -4.21 10.04 5.82
N LEU A 202 -3.00 10.12 6.38
CA LEU A 202 -1.78 9.54 5.86
C LEU A 202 -1.37 8.36 6.74
N VAL A 203 -0.99 7.28 6.09
CA VAL A 203 -0.31 6.13 6.68
C VAL A 203 1.08 6.07 6.08
N LEU A 204 2.08 6.36 6.90
CA LEU A 204 3.47 6.39 6.48
C LEU A 204 4.21 5.17 7.04
N THR A 205 5.04 4.55 6.22
CA THR A 205 5.95 3.47 6.61
C THR A 205 7.40 3.85 6.28
N GLU A 206 8.36 3.22 6.97
CA GLU A 206 9.79 3.55 6.93
C GLU A 206 10.17 4.96 7.41
N VAL A 207 9.51 5.42 8.47
CA VAL A 207 9.77 6.71 9.11
C VAL A 207 10.89 6.58 10.16
N PHE A 208 12.11 6.18 9.76
CA PHE A 208 13.18 5.84 10.72
C PHE A 208 14.22 6.95 10.95
N ASP A 209 14.52 7.77 9.95
CA ASP A 209 15.54 8.81 10.07
C ASP A 209 15.00 10.00 10.88
N ASP A 210 15.21 10.01 12.20
CA ASP A 210 14.62 10.97 13.14
C ASP A 210 14.72 12.44 12.70
N TRP A 211 15.89 12.90 12.27
CA TRP A 211 16.07 14.32 11.93
C TRP A 211 15.24 14.76 10.71
N PRO A 212 15.41 14.14 9.52
CA PRO A 212 14.64 14.56 8.34
C PRO A 212 13.15 14.21 8.47
N THR A 213 12.79 13.10 9.12
CA THR A 213 11.38 12.74 9.31
C THR A 213 10.69 13.68 10.29
N ASN A 214 11.31 14.09 11.40
CA ASN A 214 10.70 15.07 12.32
C ASN A 214 10.44 16.42 11.65
N LYS A 215 11.32 16.85 10.72
CA LYS A 215 11.11 18.05 9.91
C LYS A 215 9.90 17.90 8.98
N LEU A 216 9.77 16.76 8.28
CA LEU A 216 8.60 16.45 7.45
C LEU A 216 7.31 16.43 8.29
N ILE A 217 7.31 15.68 9.40
CA ILE A 217 6.16 15.57 10.30
C ILE A 217 5.74 16.92 10.87
N GLN A 218 6.70 17.80 11.18
CA GLN A 218 6.43 19.16 11.62
C GLN A 218 5.76 20.01 10.53
N GLN A 219 6.23 19.92 9.28
CA GLN A 219 5.62 20.63 8.15
C GLN A 219 4.18 20.14 7.90
N LEU A 220 3.94 18.84 7.99
CA LEU A 220 2.61 18.26 7.80
C LEU A 220 1.60 18.71 8.88
N ARG A 221 2.03 19.23 10.05
CA ARG A 221 1.12 19.64 11.13
C ARG A 221 0.17 20.77 10.76
N GLU A 222 0.52 21.60 9.78
CA GLU A 222 -0.34 22.68 9.32
C GLU A 222 -1.67 22.13 8.78
N GLU A 223 -1.61 21.00 8.10
CA GLU A 223 -2.77 20.34 7.51
C GLU A 223 -3.27 19.14 8.33
N TYR A 224 -2.35 18.45 9.01
CA TYR A 224 -2.57 17.20 9.73
C TYR A 224 -2.10 17.32 11.20
N PRO A 225 -2.87 18.02 12.06
CA PRO A 225 -2.45 18.30 13.43
C PRO A 225 -2.50 17.08 14.37
N TYR A 226 -3.19 15.99 13.98
CA TYR A 226 -3.34 14.79 14.80
C TYR A 226 -2.41 13.69 14.32
N GLN A 227 -1.43 13.31 15.13
CA GLN A 227 -0.33 12.44 14.72
C GLN A 227 -0.13 11.35 15.77
N SER A 228 -0.03 10.10 15.32
CA SER A 228 0.21 8.99 16.23
C SER A 228 1.62 9.05 16.80
N ASN A 229 1.79 8.50 17.99
CA ASN A 229 3.12 8.13 18.48
C ASN A 229 3.68 6.93 17.68
N GLU A 230 5.01 6.79 17.67
CA GLU A 230 5.68 5.54 17.27
C GLU A 230 5.40 4.43 18.29
N ILE A 231 5.57 3.17 17.87
CA ILE A 231 5.55 2.01 18.76
C ILE A 231 6.98 1.52 18.98
N PHE A 232 7.32 1.22 20.23
CA PHE A 232 8.61 0.63 20.60
C PHE A 232 8.45 -0.60 21.48
N LYS A 233 8.94 -1.74 20.98
CA LYS A 233 9.00 -2.99 21.75
C LYS A 233 10.31 -3.08 22.52
N PHE A 234 10.22 -3.25 23.85
CA PHE A 234 11.39 -3.41 24.70
C PHE A 234 12.31 -4.55 24.21
N GLY A 235 13.60 -4.26 24.08
CA GLY A 235 14.61 -5.19 23.55
C GLY A 235 14.86 -5.08 22.05
N LYS A 236 14.12 -4.22 21.33
CA LYS A 236 14.42 -3.80 19.96
C LYS A 236 15.38 -2.61 19.94
N PHE A 237 15.95 -2.32 18.77
CA PHE A 237 16.86 -1.18 18.56
C PHE A 237 16.19 0.02 17.90
N LEU A 238 15.14 -0.22 17.11
CA LEU A 238 14.42 0.81 16.37
C LEU A 238 12.92 0.74 16.68
N ASP A 239 12.26 1.88 16.55
CA ASP A 239 10.81 2.01 16.57
C ASP A 239 10.15 1.28 15.39
N SER A 240 8.83 1.40 15.25
CA SER A 240 8.08 0.82 14.14
C SER A 240 8.35 1.45 12.78
N GLY A 241 8.76 2.73 12.76
CA GLY A 241 8.82 3.53 11.54
C GLY A 241 7.47 3.60 10.83
N THR A 242 6.36 3.51 11.59
CA THR A 242 4.99 3.46 11.07
C THR A 242 4.19 4.55 11.75
N ARG A 243 3.41 5.34 10.98
CA ARG A 243 2.66 6.48 11.52
C ARG A 243 1.29 6.63 10.90
N ILE A 244 0.33 7.05 11.73
CA ILE A 244 -0.95 7.58 11.28
C ILE A 244 -0.95 9.10 11.51
N ILE A 245 -1.22 9.87 10.47
CA ILE A 245 -1.26 11.34 10.51
C ILE A 245 -2.61 11.78 9.93
N SER A 246 -3.38 12.59 10.66
CA SER A 246 -4.75 12.92 10.27
C SER A 246 -5.08 14.39 10.43
N ARG A 247 -6.00 14.84 9.56
CA ARG A 247 -6.69 16.12 9.66
C ARG A 247 -7.70 16.13 10.80
N TRP A 248 -8.17 14.94 11.20
CA TRP A 248 -9.30 14.74 12.08
C TRP A 248 -8.84 14.21 13.46
N PRO A 249 -9.53 14.59 14.54
CA PRO A 249 -9.13 14.23 15.89
C PRO A 249 -9.14 12.72 16.14
N PHE A 250 -8.14 12.25 16.88
CA PHE A 250 -8.11 10.91 17.45
C PHE A 250 -8.93 10.91 18.74
N GLU A 251 -9.92 10.03 18.83
CA GLU A 251 -10.61 9.74 20.09
C GLU A 251 -9.87 8.66 20.89
N ILE A 252 -9.25 7.71 20.19
CA ILE A 252 -8.44 6.63 20.76
C ILE A 252 -7.24 6.39 19.84
N GLN A 253 -6.10 6.07 20.46
CA GLN A 253 -4.94 5.49 19.79
C GLN A 253 -4.52 4.24 20.57
N ASP A 254 -4.45 3.10 19.89
CA ASP A 254 -3.99 1.82 20.41
C ASP A 254 -2.94 1.20 19.47
N HIS A 255 -2.31 0.11 19.90
CA HIS A 255 -1.39 -0.63 19.05
C HIS A 255 -1.22 -2.08 19.50
N LEU A 256 -0.69 -2.91 18.60
CA LEU A 256 -0.14 -4.22 18.91
C LEU A 256 1.30 -4.31 18.38
N GLU A 257 2.21 -4.76 19.23
CA GLU A 257 3.55 -5.18 18.83
C GLU A 257 3.55 -6.66 18.44
N TYR A 258 3.91 -6.97 17.19
CA TYR A 258 3.97 -8.35 16.74
C TYR A 258 5.05 -9.15 17.46
N LYS A 259 4.77 -10.43 17.70
CA LYS A 259 5.72 -11.37 18.28
C LYS A 259 6.62 -11.95 17.20
N ALA A 260 6.04 -12.31 16.05
CA ALA A 260 6.76 -12.91 14.94
C ALA A 260 7.67 -11.88 14.25
N CYS A 261 8.92 -12.27 13.99
CA CYS A 261 9.85 -11.54 13.11
C CYS A 261 10.97 -12.50 12.69
N HIS A 262 11.67 -12.18 11.59
CA HIS A 262 12.84 -12.93 11.17
C HIS A 262 14.00 -12.00 10.71
N GLY A 263 15.23 -12.53 10.78
CA GLY A 263 16.43 -11.88 10.24
C GLY A 263 16.74 -10.49 10.81
N LEU A 264 17.37 -9.64 10.00
CA LEU A 264 17.78 -8.28 10.38
C LEU A 264 16.59 -7.36 10.70
N GLN A 265 15.41 -7.65 10.15
CA GLN A 265 14.20 -6.88 10.38
C GLN A 265 13.71 -6.99 11.83
N CYS A 266 14.11 -8.03 12.55
CA CYS A 266 13.89 -8.13 14.00
C CYS A 266 14.59 -7.03 14.81
N ALA A 267 15.46 -6.21 14.23
CA ALA A 267 16.05 -5.06 14.92
C ALA A 267 15.03 -3.93 15.16
N ALA A 268 14.05 -3.79 14.26
CA ALA A 268 12.97 -2.83 14.39
C ALA A 268 11.75 -3.44 15.10
N THR A 269 10.97 -2.56 15.72
CA THR A 269 9.63 -2.94 16.19
C THR A 269 8.75 -3.20 14.98
N ARG A 270 7.99 -4.29 14.98
CA ARG A 270 6.97 -4.57 13.97
C ARG A 270 5.63 -4.61 14.69
N GLY A 271 4.58 -4.06 14.08
CA GLY A 271 3.29 -3.95 14.73
C GLY A 271 2.25 -3.26 13.88
N VAL A 272 1.09 -3.05 14.49
CA VAL A 272 -0.03 -2.29 13.93
C VAL A 272 -0.40 -1.16 14.87
N ILE A 273 -0.55 0.05 14.32
CA ILE A 273 -1.12 1.21 15.02
C ILE A 273 -2.61 1.27 14.68
N HIS A 274 -3.45 1.48 15.68
CA HIS A 274 -4.87 1.76 15.52
C HIS A 274 -5.18 3.20 15.93
N ALA A 275 -5.93 3.92 15.10
CA ALA A 275 -6.53 5.20 15.46
C ALA A 275 -8.03 5.17 15.22
N ARG A 276 -8.79 5.59 16.23
CA ARG A 276 -10.22 5.88 16.14
C ARG A 276 -10.40 7.36 15.87
N ILE A 277 -10.82 7.72 14.67
CA ILE A 277 -10.82 9.08 14.12
C ILE A 277 -12.23 9.60 13.96
N ASN A 278 -12.49 10.84 14.42
CA ASN A 278 -13.79 11.50 14.26
C ASN A 278 -13.76 12.54 13.13
N LYS A 279 -14.30 12.17 11.97
CA LYS A 279 -14.54 13.07 10.84
C LYS A 279 -15.97 13.60 10.90
N HIS A 280 -16.13 14.83 11.37
CA HIS A 280 -17.43 15.53 11.39
C HIS A 280 -18.57 14.74 12.09
N GLY A 281 -18.27 14.08 13.21
CA GLY A 281 -19.22 13.27 13.97
C GLY A 281 -19.34 11.83 13.48
N ARG A 282 -18.68 11.46 12.38
CA ARG A 282 -18.57 10.08 11.91
C ARG A 282 -17.24 9.48 12.31
N ILE A 283 -17.29 8.27 12.83
CA ILE A 283 -16.13 7.54 13.33
C ILE A 283 -15.54 6.68 12.23
N TYR A 284 -14.21 6.67 12.14
CA TYR A 284 -13.42 5.81 11.26
C TYR A 284 -12.33 5.11 12.08
N HIS A 285 -12.13 3.82 11.85
CA HIS A 285 -11.04 3.07 12.44
C HIS A 285 -9.96 2.82 11.38
N ILE A 286 -8.76 3.31 11.64
CA ILE A 286 -7.62 3.15 10.74
C ILE A 286 -6.57 2.27 11.41
N PHE A 287 -6.17 1.20 10.73
CA PHE A 287 -5.08 0.33 11.14
C PHE A 287 -3.90 0.49 10.17
N ALA A 288 -2.74 0.89 10.69
CA ALA A 288 -1.52 1.11 9.92
C ALA A 288 -0.46 0.06 10.28
N THR A 289 0.16 -0.57 9.28
CA THR A 289 1.17 -1.62 9.50
C THR A 289 2.30 -1.55 8.48
N HIS A 290 3.48 -2.03 8.88
CA HIS A 290 4.57 -2.40 7.98
C HIS A 290 5.08 -3.79 8.41
N THR A 291 4.66 -4.83 7.71
CA THR A 291 4.95 -6.23 8.06
C THR A 291 6.34 -6.68 7.57
N GLN A 292 6.72 -7.92 7.89
CA GLN A 292 7.97 -8.56 7.51
C GLN A 292 8.13 -8.64 5.97
N SER A 293 9.24 -8.10 5.46
CA SER A 293 9.60 -8.13 4.03
C SER A 293 10.33 -9.42 3.63
N SER A 294 10.54 -9.60 2.32
CA SER A 294 11.14 -10.77 1.66
C SER A 294 10.24 -12.01 1.57
N ASP A 295 10.42 -12.78 0.50
CA ASP A 295 9.60 -13.94 0.12
C ASP A 295 10.24 -15.30 0.46
N ASP A 296 11.45 -15.33 1.03
CA ASP A 296 11.99 -16.61 1.52
C ASP A 296 11.14 -17.16 2.66
N GLU A 297 11.19 -18.47 2.83
CA GLU A 297 10.25 -19.24 3.65
C GLU A 297 10.10 -18.71 5.08
N ASP A 298 11.22 -18.41 5.75
CA ASP A 298 11.21 -17.93 7.14
C ASP A 298 10.61 -16.52 7.25
N ASN A 299 10.97 -15.61 6.34
CA ASN A 299 10.42 -14.25 6.30
C ASN A 299 8.93 -14.26 5.96
N ARG A 300 8.52 -15.07 4.98
CA ARG A 300 7.11 -15.24 4.61
C ARG A 300 6.29 -15.81 5.77
N ASN A 301 6.77 -16.84 6.46
CA ASN A 301 6.07 -17.42 7.61
C ASN A 301 5.89 -16.38 8.72
N ALA A 302 6.93 -15.61 9.05
CA ALA A 302 6.82 -14.52 10.01
C ALA A 302 5.80 -13.45 9.58
N ARG A 303 5.75 -13.10 8.28
CA ARG A 303 4.74 -12.17 7.74
C ARG A 303 3.32 -12.71 7.94
N LEU A 304 3.06 -13.97 7.60
CA LEU A 304 1.72 -14.57 7.75
C LEU A 304 1.28 -14.62 9.22
N GLU A 305 2.19 -14.94 10.15
CA GLU A 305 1.93 -14.86 11.60
C GLU A 305 1.58 -13.43 12.05
N GLN A 306 2.28 -12.42 11.55
CA GLN A 306 1.96 -11.01 11.84
C GLN A 306 0.56 -10.61 11.34
N LEU A 307 0.15 -11.07 10.16
CA LEU A 307 -1.20 -10.83 9.63
C LEU A 307 -2.27 -11.48 10.51
N GLN A 308 -2.01 -12.68 11.03
CA GLN A 308 -2.90 -13.32 11.99
C GLN A 308 -2.98 -12.53 13.31
N GLU A 309 -1.84 -12.09 13.85
CA GLU A 309 -1.76 -11.24 15.05
C GLU A 309 -2.56 -9.93 14.87
N MET A 310 -2.42 -9.28 13.71
CA MET A 310 -3.19 -8.08 13.34
C MET A 310 -4.69 -8.35 13.28
N GLY A 311 -5.10 -9.45 12.63
CA GLY A 311 -6.50 -9.85 12.55
C GLY A 311 -7.11 -10.10 13.93
N ASP A 312 -6.38 -10.79 14.82
CA ASP A 312 -6.82 -11.04 16.20
C ASP A 312 -6.96 -9.74 16.99
N PHE A 313 -6.03 -8.78 16.79
CA PHE A 313 -6.12 -7.46 17.40
C PHE A 313 -7.36 -6.69 16.96
N ILE A 314 -7.63 -6.63 15.65
CA ILE A 314 -8.82 -5.98 15.09
C ILE A 314 -10.09 -6.60 15.69
N ARG A 315 -10.21 -7.93 15.72
CA ARG A 315 -11.37 -8.63 16.32
C ARG A 315 -11.52 -8.34 17.81
N SER A 316 -10.41 -8.31 18.56
CA SER A 316 -10.43 -8.04 20.00
C SER A 316 -10.82 -6.59 20.34
N SER A 317 -10.66 -5.67 19.40
CA SER A 317 -11.01 -4.25 19.57
C SER A 317 -12.53 -4.02 19.67
N SER A 318 -13.35 -5.05 19.39
CA SER A 318 -14.80 -5.03 19.56
C SER A 318 -15.49 -3.84 18.89
N ILE A 319 -14.99 -3.46 17.69
CA ILE A 319 -15.50 -2.33 16.92
C ILE A 319 -16.94 -2.63 16.50
N VAL A 320 -17.82 -1.64 16.62
CA VAL A 320 -19.21 -1.80 16.24
C VAL A 320 -19.31 -1.94 14.71
N ALA A 321 -20.15 -2.87 14.25
CA ALA A 321 -20.20 -3.24 12.84
C ALA A 321 -20.75 -2.14 11.90
N ASN A 322 -21.20 -1.01 12.45
CA ASN A 322 -21.74 0.11 11.70
C ASN A 322 -20.75 1.29 11.59
N GLU A 323 -19.52 1.12 12.06
CA GLU A 323 -18.41 2.06 11.87
C GLU A 323 -17.46 1.55 10.75
N PRO A 324 -16.99 2.42 9.84
CA PRO A 324 -15.94 2.08 8.88
C PRO A 324 -14.63 1.60 9.52
N VAL A 325 -14.06 0.53 8.97
CA VAL A 325 -12.71 0.04 9.32
C VAL A 325 -11.87 -0.08 8.06
N ILE A 326 -10.72 0.59 8.04
CA ILE A 326 -9.76 0.64 6.92
C ILE A 326 -8.39 0.19 7.44
N MET A 327 -7.70 -0.63 6.65
CA MET A 327 -6.34 -1.09 6.94
C MET A 327 -5.42 -0.63 5.80
N ALA A 328 -4.29 -0.02 6.13
CA ALA A 328 -3.38 0.52 5.12
C ALA A 328 -1.91 0.36 5.53
N GLY A 329 -1.02 0.35 4.55
CA GLY A 329 0.42 0.27 4.78
C GLY A 329 1.13 -0.61 3.75
N ASP A 330 2.39 -0.89 4.06
CA ASP A 330 3.22 -1.86 3.35
C ASP A 330 3.03 -3.24 4.00
N PHE A 331 2.22 -4.08 3.36
CA PHE A 331 1.94 -5.42 3.86
C PHE A 331 2.98 -6.44 3.43
N ASN A 332 3.96 -6.07 2.58
CA ASN A 332 4.95 -6.98 2.02
C ASN A 332 4.34 -8.27 1.41
N VAL A 333 3.06 -8.25 1.04
CA VAL A 333 2.33 -9.37 0.44
C VAL A 333 2.34 -9.20 -1.06
N ASN A 334 3.22 -9.91 -1.76
CA ASN A 334 3.37 -9.78 -3.21
C ASN A 334 2.30 -10.59 -3.98
N LYS A 335 1.14 -9.98 -4.27
CA LYS A 335 0.05 -10.68 -4.99
C LYS A 335 0.40 -11.06 -6.44
N ILE A 336 1.46 -10.50 -7.02
CA ILE A 336 1.89 -10.83 -8.40
C ILE A 336 2.55 -12.20 -8.45
N LYS A 337 3.33 -12.53 -7.41
CA LYS A 337 4.12 -13.76 -7.34
C LYS A 337 3.51 -14.81 -6.41
N LEU A 338 2.82 -14.37 -5.35
CA LEU A 338 2.23 -15.19 -4.30
C LEU A 338 0.75 -14.76 -4.08
N PRO A 339 -0.14 -15.01 -5.05
CA PRO A 339 -1.56 -14.64 -4.91
C PRO A 339 -2.24 -15.29 -3.69
N GLU A 340 -1.77 -16.46 -3.25
CA GLU A 340 -2.28 -17.13 -2.05
C GLU A 340 -1.97 -16.36 -0.75
N ASP A 341 -0.88 -15.58 -0.69
CA ASP A 341 -0.57 -14.74 0.47
C ASP A 341 -1.55 -13.57 0.54
N ARG A 342 -2.00 -13.08 -0.62
CA ARG A 342 -3.04 -12.05 -0.71
C ARG A 342 -4.40 -12.61 -0.26
N ASP A 343 -4.75 -13.83 -0.66
CA ASP A 343 -5.99 -14.46 -0.19
C ASP A 343 -5.94 -14.72 1.33
N TYR A 344 -4.76 -15.09 1.87
CA TYR A 344 -4.55 -15.20 3.30
C TYR A 344 -4.69 -13.84 4.01
N LEU A 345 -4.13 -12.77 3.45
CA LEU A 345 -4.26 -11.40 3.97
C LEU A 345 -5.73 -10.99 4.12
N GLU A 346 -6.55 -11.16 3.07
CA GLU A 346 -7.98 -10.84 3.12
C GLU A 346 -8.73 -11.67 4.16
N ASN A 347 -8.41 -12.96 4.27
CA ASN A 347 -9.05 -13.86 5.23
C ASN A 347 -8.64 -13.55 6.68
N ALA A 348 -7.34 -13.40 6.95
CA ALA A 348 -6.82 -13.16 8.30
C ALA A 348 -7.37 -11.86 8.90
N LEU A 349 -7.58 -10.83 8.06
CA LEU A 349 -8.05 -9.52 8.47
C LEU A 349 -9.58 -9.32 8.32
N SER A 350 -10.29 -10.30 7.76
CA SER A 350 -11.68 -10.12 7.26
C SER A 350 -11.83 -8.81 6.46
N ALA A 351 -11.00 -8.69 5.43
CA ALA A 351 -10.84 -7.48 4.64
C ALA A 351 -11.01 -7.76 3.14
N MET A 352 -11.23 -6.69 2.39
CA MET A 352 -11.35 -6.70 0.94
C MET A 352 -10.41 -5.67 0.32
N GLU A 353 -9.68 -6.08 -0.72
CA GLU A 353 -8.91 -5.21 -1.57
C GLU A 353 -9.82 -4.48 -2.59
N PRO A 354 -9.87 -3.13 -2.61
CA PRO A 354 -10.55 -2.39 -3.66
C PRO A 354 -9.91 -2.60 -5.03
N GLU A 355 -10.67 -2.34 -6.10
CA GLU A 355 -10.12 -2.28 -7.45
C GLU A 355 -8.95 -1.29 -7.52
N ASN A 356 -7.79 -1.74 -7.99
CA ASN A 356 -6.68 -0.85 -8.30
C ASN A 356 -6.85 -0.25 -9.71
N ARG A 357 -6.93 1.08 -9.79
CA ARG A 357 -7.05 1.85 -11.04
C ARG A 357 -5.75 2.56 -11.43
N GLY A 358 -4.70 2.42 -10.63
CA GLY A 358 -3.39 3.02 -10.87
C GLY A 358 -2.40 2.04 -11.51
N HIS A 359 -1.10 2.27 -11.27
CA HIS A 359 -0.02 1.39 -11.71
C HIS A 359 -0.18 -0.02 -11.12
N HIS A 360 0.30 -1.03 -11.83
CA HIS A 360 0.11 -2.44 -11.43
C HIS A 360 1.14 -2.95 -10.41
N LEU A 361 2.08 -2.11 -9.99
CA LEU A 361 3.15 -2.44 -9.05
C LEU A 361 3.33 -1.26 -8.08
N SER A 362 3.53 -1.53 -6.80
CA SER A 362 3.93 -0.50 -5.82
C SER A 362 5.45 -0.47 -5.60
N TYR A 363 6.17 -1.51 -6.03
CA TYR A 363 7.63 -1.58 -6.05
C TYR A 363 8.09 -2.01 -7.45
N ASP A 364 8.73 -1.14 -8.22
CA ASP A 364 9.03 -1.41 -9.64
C ASP A 364 10.45 -0.96 -10.04
N SER A 365 11.41 -1.88 -10.00
CA SER A 365 12.80 -1.60 -10.35
C SER A 365 13.09 -1.39 -11.86
N ASP A 366 12.09 -1.59 -12.72
CA ASP A 366 12.20 -1.24 -14.15
C ASP A 366 11.90 0.26 -14.38
N SER A 367 11.09 0.90 -13.52
CA SER A 367 10.67 2.30 -13.69
C SER A 367 11.11 3.25 -12.56
N ASN A 368 11.37 2.73 -11.35
CA ASN A 368 11.83 3.50 -10.20
C ASN A 368 13.36 3.37 -10.03
N SER A 369 14.07 4.50 -9.98
CA SER A 369 15.54 4.50 -9.93
C SER A 369 16.14 4.16 -8.56
N TRP A 370 15.32 4.13 -7.52
CA TRP A 370 15.71 3.77 -6.15
C TRP A 370 15.42 2.31 -5.81
N ALA A 371 14.43 1.70 -6.46
CA ALA A 371 14.04 0.32 -6.26
C ALA A 371 15.15 -0.67 -6.66
N GLU A 372 15.37 -1.67 -5.82
CA GLU A 372 16.39 -2.68 -6.03
C GLU A 372 15.99 -3.63 -7.17
N LYS A 373 16.92 -3.87 -8.09
CA LYS A 373 16.73 -4.87 -9.14
C LYS A 373 16.95 -6.29 -8.59
N PRO A 374 16.16 -7.29 -9.03
CA PRO A 374 15.19 -7.25 -10.14
C PRO A 374 13.72 -7.18 -9.69
N TYR A 375 13.44 -6.61 -8.52
CA TYR A 375 12.12 -6.73 -7.87
C TYR A 375 11.04 -5.92 -8.57
N LYS A 376 9.87 -6.55 -8.75
CA LYS A 376 8.66 -6.03 -9.38
C LYS A 376 7.45 -6.58 -8.65
N GLU A 377 6.92 -5.80 -7.73
CA GLU A 377 6.04 -6.30 -6.67
C GLU A 377 4.88 -5.34 -6.41
N TYR A 378 3.81 -5.89 -5.83
CA TYR A 378 2.69 -5.14 -5.33
C TYR A 378 2.56 -5.44 -3.84
N LEU A 379 2.94 -4.49 -3.00
CA LEU A 379 3.17 -4.69 -1.57
C LEU A 379 2.30 -3.78 -0.68
N ASP A 380 1.89 -2.64 -1.23
CA ASP A 380 1.21 -1.58 -0.52
C ASP A 380 -0.30 -1.61 -0.80
N TYR A 381 -1.12 -1.57 0.25
CA TYR A 381 -2.57 -1.77 0.14
C TYR A 381 -3.37 -0.73 0.92
N THR A 382 -4.61 -0.49 0.47
CA THR A 382 -5.65 0.19 1.25
C THR A 382 -6.91 -0.67 1.27
N LEU A 383 -7.06 -1.49 2.31
CA LEU A 383 -8.14 -2.47 2.47
C LEU A 383 -9.29 -1.89 3.30
N TYR A 384 -10.49 -2.43 3.13
CA TYR A 384 -11.63 -2.17 4.03
C TYR A 384 -12.15 -3.48 4.63
N SER A 385 -12.72 -3.42 5.83
CA SER A 385 -13.30 -4.61 6.46
C SER A 385 -14.64 -5.00 5.83
N ASN A 386 -14.85 -6.29 5.63
CA ASN A 386 -16.14 -6.87 5.16
C ASN A 386 -17.08 -7.29 6.31
N THR A 387 -16.67 -7.06 7.56
CA THR A 387 -17.43 -7.42 8.78
C THR A 387 -17.99 -6.20 9.50
N HIS A 388 -17.60 -5.01 9.04
CA HIS A 388 -18.02 -3.71 9.54
C HIS A 388 -18.81 -2.95 8.47
N LEU A 389 -18.87 -1.62 8.55
CA LEU A 389 -19.59 -0.83 7.57
C LEU A 389 -18.82 -0.80 6.26
N GLU A 390 -19.33 -1.51 5.26
CA GLU A 390 -18.73 -1.55 3.93
C GLU A 390 -18.99 -0.26 3.13
N PRO A 391 -18.05 0.15 2.26
CA PRO A 391 -18.24 1.27 1.34
C PRO A 391 -19.25 0.90 0.24
N VAL A 392 -20.06 1.88 -0.20
CA VAL A 392 -20.89 1.76 -1.41
C VAL A 392 -20.08 1.95 -2.69
N SER A 393 -18.91 2.58 -2.57
CA SER A 393 -17.92 2.70 -3.64
C SER A 393 -16.54 2.79 -3.02
N SER A 394 -15.63 1.97 -3.53
CA SER A 394 -14.21 2.00 -3.16
C SER A 394 -13.35 1.72 -4.38
N TYR A 395 -12.19 2.36 -4.44
CA TYR A 395 -11.11 2.00 -5.33
C TYR A 395 -9.79 2.46 -4.71
N GLN A 396 -8.69 1.91 -5.20
CA GLN A 396 -7.36 2.39 -4.87
C GLN A 396 -6.60 2.76 -6.14
N GLU A 397 -5.58 3.60 -6.00
CA GLU A 397 -4.70 3.99 -7.09
C GLU A 397 -3.26 3.95 -6.60
N VAL A 398 -2.46 3.06 -7.20
CA VAL A 398 -1.00 3.14 -7.10
C VAL A 398 -0.51 4.22 -8.07
N PHE A 399 0.29 5.17 -7.59
CA PHE A 399 0.85 6.23 -8.43
C PHE A 399 2.27 6.56 -8.01
N ALA A 400 3.08 7.04 -8.95
CA ALA A 400 4.48 7.38 -8.71
C ALA A 400 4.62 8.87 -8.37
N PRO A 401 4.91 9.24 -7.11
CA PRO A 401 5.23 10.62 -6.79
C PRO A 401 6.61 10.96 -7.36
N ARG A 402 6.62 11.87 -8.33
CA ARG A 402 7.83 12.29 -9.03
C ARG A 402 7.96 13.79 -9.08
N HIS A 403 9.19 14.28 -8.96
CA HIS A 403 9.50 15.69 -9.08
C HIS A 403 10.67 15.91 -10.03
N THR A 404 10.57 16.96 -10.84
CA THR A 404 11.63 17.40 -11.76
C THR A 404 12.67 18.29 -11.09
N LYS A 405 12.74 18.38 -9.75
CA LYS A 405 13.59 19.34 -9.03
C LYS A 405 15.07 19.04 -9.24
N ASP A 406 15.92 20.06 -9.21
CA ASP A 406 17.36 19.95 -9.54
C ASP A 406 18.05 18.83 -8.73
N ALA A 407 17.79 18.75 -7.43
CA ALA A 407 18.36 17.74 -6.54
C ALA A 407 17.91 16.29 -6.85
N LEU A 408 16.87 16.12 -7.66
CA LEU A 408 16.29 14.84 -8.06
C LEU A 408 16.33 14.63 -9.58
N TRP A 409 17.02 15.49 -10.33
CA TRP A 409 17.12 15.39 -11.78
C TRP A 409 17.78 14.07 -12.19
N GLY A 410 17.12 13.29 -13.06
CA GLY A 410 17.54 11.95 -13.45
C GLY A 410 17.17 10.83 -12.47
N LYS A 411 16.55 11.16 -11.34
CA LYS A 411 16.07 10.19 -10.35
C LYS A 411 14.56 10.18 -10.19
N TRP A 412 13.94 11.35 -10.26
CA TRP A 412 12.49 11.61 -10.33
C TRP A 412 11.69 11.19 -9.08
N ASP A 413 11.79 9.94 -8.67
CA ASP A 413 10.95 9.32 -7.63
C ASP A 413 11.29 9.83 -6.22
N LEU A 414 10.27 9.97 -5.37
CA LEU A 414 10.43 10.42 -3.98
C LEU A 414 10.67 9.28 -2.97
N SER A 415 10.49 8.04 -3.37
CA SER A 415 10.75 6.83 -2.58
C SER A 415 11.05 5.66 -3.53
N ASP A 416 11.60 4.55 -3.03
CA ASP A 416 11.72 3.31 -3.80
C ASP A 416 10.38 2.58 -3.97
N HIS A 417 9.40 2.89 -3.11
CA HIS A 417 8.00 2.56 -3.31
C HIS A 417 7.24 3.67 -4.05
N TYR A 418 6.23 3.27 -4.81
CA TYR A 418 5.15 4.13 -5.24
C TYR A 418 4.08 4.25 -4.16
N ALA A 419 3.38 5.38 -4.13
CA ALA A 419 2.35 5.64 -3.14
C ALA A 419 1.03 4.97 -3.56
N VAL A 420 0.22 4.59 -2.58
CA VAL A 420 -1.10 4.00 -2.80
C VAL A 420 -2.13 4.84 -2.09
N ARG A 421 -3.13 5.34 -2.81
CA ARG A 421 -4.27 6.04 -2.20
C ARG A 421 -5.54 5.21 -2.30
N GLY A 422 -6.29 5.17 -1.20
CA GLY A 422 -7.61 4.56 -1.13
C GLY A 422 -8.69 5.63 -1.08
N ILE A 423 -9.72 5.47 -1.91
CA ILE A 423 -10.85 6.39 -2.02
C ILE A 423 -12.12 5.63 -1.68
N PHE A 424 -12.77 6.02 -0.57
CA PHE A 424 -13.90 5.30 -0.02
C PHE A 424 -15.13 6.22 0.12
N THR A 425 -16.29 5.73 -0.30
CA THR A 425 -17.58 6.35 -0.01
C THR A 425 -18.45 5.34 0.72
N PHE A 426 -18.85 5.69 1.95
CA PHE A 426 -19.72 4.87 2.80
C PHE A 426 -21.18 5.34 2.74
N PRO A 427 -22.15 4.50 3.14
CA PRO A 427 -23.55 4.90 3.23
C PRO A 427 -23.75 6.13 4.14
N ASN A 428 -24.58 7.08 3.72
CA ASN A 428 -24.98 8.23 4.55
C ASN A 428 -25.90 7.83 5.70
N ASN A 429 -26.81 6.89 5.43
CA ASN A 429 -27.64 6.28 6.46
C ASN A 429 -26.85 5.11 7.03
N ILE A 430 -26.39 5.26 8.26
CA ILE A 430 -26.00 4.10 9.07
C ILE A 430 -27.30 3.28 9.19
N GLY A 431 -27.36 2.12 8.54
CA GLY A 431 -28.50 1.21 8.72
C GLY A 431 -28.69 0.90 10.22
N PRO A 432 -29.78 0.23 10.62
CA PRO A 432 -29.86 -0.24 12.00
C PRO A 432 -28.56 -0.99 12.33
N PRO A 433 -27.94 -0.74 13.50
CA PRO A 433 -26.71 -1.41 13.90
C PRO A 433 -26.87 -2.92 13.75
N ARG A 434 -25.82 -3.63 13.28
CA ARG A 434 -25.84 -5.11 13.33
C ARG A 434 -26.09 -5.52 14.78
N THR A 435 -26.81 -6.61 14.99
CA THR A 435 -27.32 -6.99 16.31
C THR A 435 -26.21 -7.15 17.32
N ASP A 436 -26.45 -6.67 18.54
CA ASP A 436 -25.53 -6.87 19.67
C ASP A 436 -25.38 -8.37 19.97
N PHE A 437 -24.31 -8.74 20.69
CA PHE A 437 -24.09 -10.10 21.16
C PHE A 437 -25.37 -10.64 21.85
N PRO A 438 -25.88 -11.83 21.47
CA PRO A 438 -25.20 -12.94 20.78
C PRO A 438 -25.30 -12.94 19.24
N PHE A 439 -25.50 -11.77 18.61
CA PHE A 439 -25.50 -11.60 17.15
C PHE A 439 -26.68 -12.28 16.44
N PHE A 440 -27.89 -12.11 16.97
CA PHE A 440 -29.10 -12.66 16.37
C PHE A 440 -29.27 -12.25 14.91
N GLY A 441 -29.58 -13.21 14.04
CA GLY A 441 -29.75 -13.00 12.61
C GLY A 441 -28.46 -12.97 11.79
N ASP A 442 -27.29 -12.86 12.42
CA ASP A 442 -26.00 -12.93 11.74
C ASP A 442 -25.52 -14.39 11.61
N VAL A 443 -24.61 -14.64 10.66
CA VAL A 443 -23.85 -15.89 10.62
C VAL A 443 -22.84 -15.87 11.78
N VAL A 444 -22.68 -16.98 12.48
CA VAL A 444 -21.78 -17.14 13.61
C VAL A 444 -21.13 -18.53 13.62
N HIS A 445 -19.98 -18.62 14.29
CA HIS A 445 -19.22 -19.84 14.54
C HIS A 445 -19.05 -20.03 16.04
N LEU A 446 -19.21 -21.26 16.51
CA LEU A 446 -19.13 -21.59 17.94
C LEU A 446 -17.82 -22.32 18.22
N LYS A 447 -16.87 -21.60 18.82
CA LYS A 447 -15.54 -22.11 19.15
C LYS A 447 -15.49 -22.63 20.58
N THR A 448 -14.99 -23.85 20.75
CA THR A 448 -14.82 -24.49 22.06
C THR A 448 -13.63 -23.92 22.82
N HIS A 449 -13.53 -24.24 24.12
CA HIS A 449 -12.38 -23.87 24.94
C HIS A 449 -11.03 -24.33 24.38
N GLU A 450 -10.98 -25.49 23.71
CA GLU A 450 -9.76 -26.05 23.12
C GLU A 450 -9.54 -25.57 21.66
N GLY A 451 -10.36 -24.64 21.17
CA GLY A 451 -10.16 -23.98 19.88
C GLY A 451 -10.79 -24.67 18.67
N TYR A 452 -11.60 -25.71 18.85
CA TYR A 452 -12.33 -26.38 17.78
C TYR A 452 -13.69 -25.71 17.53
N PHE A 453 -14.29 -25.95 16.36
CA PHE A 453 -15.58 -25.38 15.97
C PHE A 453 -16.70 -26.41 15.96
N MET A 454 -17.90 -25.94 16.36
CA MET A 454 -19.16 -26.65 16.14
C MET A 454 -19.37 -26.87 14.64
N ARG A 455 -19.82 -28.08 14.26
CA ARG A 455 -20.01 -28.49 12.87
C ARG A 455 -21.21 -29.42 12.70
N ALA A 456 -22.07 -29.11 11.74
CA ALA A 456 -23.09 -30.02 11.24
C ALA A 456 -22.45 -31.11 10.36
N MET A 457 -22.42 -32.36 10.82
CA MET A 457 -21.78 -33.44 10.07
C MET A 457 -22.64 -33.90 8.89
N CYS A 458 -21.97 -34.29 7.79
CA CYS A 458 -22.61 -34.84 6.59
C CYS A 458 -23.74 -33.94 6.03
N GLY A 459 -23.56 -32.63 6.10
CA GLY A 459 -24.55 -31.68 5.59
C GLY A 459 -25.85 -31.59 6.40
N GLY A 460 -25.82 -31.96 7.68
CA GLY A 460 -26.97 -31.89 8.59
C GLY A 460 -27.61 -33.25 8.90
N ASP A 461 -27.40 -34.26 8.07
CA ASP A 461 -28.00 -35.60 8.21
C ASP A 461 -27.38 -36.47 9.33
N SER A 462 -26.22 -36.06 9.83
CA SER A 462 -25.52 -36.74 10.91
C SER A 462 -25.49 -35.88 12.20
N PHE A 463 -24.79 -36.36 13.22
CA PHE A 463 -24.71 -35.69 14.52
C PHE A 463 -23.98 -34.34 14.40
N VAL A 464 -24.29 -33.40 15.30
CA VAL A 464 -23.48 -32.19 15.42
C VAL A 464 -22.22 -32.51 16.23
N SER A 465 -21.07 -32.09 15.71
CA SER A 465 -19.77 -32.25 16.37
C SER A 465 -19.23 -30.89 16.83
N ALA A 466 -18.22 -30.88 17.69
CA ALA A 466 -17.50 -29.67 18.09
C ALA A 466 -15.98 -29.83 17.91
N GLY A 467 -15.59 -30.54 16.85
CA GLY A 467 -14.22 -30.99 16.61
C GLY A 467 -13.61 -30.52 15.30
N SER A 468 -14.24 -29.56 14.61
CA SER A 468 -13.66 -29.03 13.38
C SER A 468 -12.48 -28.12 13.71
N SER A 469 -11.35 -28.28 13.04
CA SER A 469 -10.17 -27.41 13.21
C SER A 469 -10.20 -26.17 12.31
N GLN A 470 -11.24 -26.02 11.50
CA GLN A 470 -11.38 -24.94 10.53
C GLN A 470 -12.84 -24.48 10.45
N VAL A 471 -13.04 -23.22 10.07
CA VAL A 471 -14.35 -22.67 9.74
C VAL A 471 -14.65 -22.94 8.27
N GLY A 472 -15.91 -23.29 7.99
CA GLY A 472 -16.43 -23.50 6.65
C GLY A 472 -17.94 -23.47 6.66
N THR A 473 -18.54 -23.85 5.53
CA THR A 473 -20.00 -23.82 5.32
C THR A 473 -20.77 -24.57 6.41
N TRP A 474 -20.23 -25.68 6.94
CA TRP A 474 -20.93 -26.53 7.91
C TRP A 474 -20.62 -26.19 9.37
N GLU A 475 -19.69 -25.25 9.59
CA GLU A 475 -19.36 -24.64 10.87
C GLU A 475 -20.05 -23.28 11.06
N SER A 476 -20.88 -22.89 10.08
CA SER A 476 -21.62 -21.64 10.03
C SER A 476 -23.05 -21.86 10.50
N PHE A 477 -23.48 -21.08 11.48
CA PHE A 477 -24.84 -21.14 12.04
C PHE A 477 -25.43 -19.73 12.16
N THR A 478 -26.75 -19.64 12.37
CA THR A 478 -27.42 -18.38 12.72
C THR A 478 -28.28 -18.59 13.95
N PHE A 479 -28.22 -17.66 14.90
CA PHE A 479 -29.17 -17.64 16.01
C PHE A 479 -30.43 -16.88 15.61
N GLU A 480 -31.59 -17.50 15.80
CA GLU A 480 -32.89 -16.87 15.60
C GLU A 480 -33.61 -16.76 16.96
N GLU A 481 -34.05 -15.55 17.29
CA GLU A 481 -34.82 -15.29 18.51
C GLU A 481 -36.25 -15.83 18.36
N LEU A 482 -36.72 -16.53 19.40
CA LEU A 482 -38.07 -17.08 19.48
C LEU A 482 -38.80 -16.48 20.70
N ASP A 483 -40.12 -16.67 20.76
CA ASP A 483 -40.93 -16.27 21.90
C ASP A 483 -40.42 -16.88 23.22
N ASN A 484 -40.69 -16.19 24.34
CA ASN A 484 -40.36 -16.63 25.70
C ASN A 484 -38.87 -16.81 25.99
N GLY A 485 -37.99 -16.07 25.30
CA GLY A 485 -36.55 -16.10 25.53
C GLY A 485 -35.87 -17.38 25.06
N LYS A 486 -36.51 -18.11 24.15
CA LYS A 486 -35.94 -19.28 23.47
C LYS A 486 -35.19 -18.84 22.22
N VAL A 487 -34.24 -19.67 21.80
CA VAL A 487 -33.40 -19.41 20.62
C VAL A 487 -33.37 -20.68 19.75
N ALA A 488 -33.47 -20.51 18.44
CA ALA A 488 -33.15 -21.56 17.49
C ALA A 488 -31.72 -21.39 16.96
N ILE A 489 -31.06 -22.51 16.69
CA ILE A 489 -29.74 -22.52 16.04
C ILE A 489 -29.94 -23.11 14.65
N LYS A 490 -29.78 -22.30 13.62
CA LYS A 490 -30.00 -22.69 12.23
C LYS A 490 -28.68 -22.98 11.54
N ALA A 491 -28.59 -24.11 10.86
CA ALA A 491 -27.46 -24.47 10.02
C ALA A 491 -27.57 -23.81 8.64
N ASN A 492 -26.46 -23.81 7.91
CA ASN A 492 -26.35 -23.14 6.61
C ASN A 492 -27.35 -23.64 5.54
N ASP A 493 -27.82 -24.89 5.63
CA ASP A 493 -28.81 -25.46 4.72
C ASP A 493 -30.26 -25.07 5.06
N GLY A 494 -30.45 -24.26 6.12
CA GLY A 494 -31.74 -23.74 6.56
C GLY A 494 -32.45 -24.61 7.60
N HIS A 495 -31.91 -25.78 7.95
CA HIS A 495 -32.46 -26.63 9.01
C HIS A 495 -31.98 -26.20 10.40
N TYR A 496 -32.72 -26.60 11.44
CA TYR A 496 -32.41 -26.29 12.83
C TYR A 496 -31.67 -27.44 13.52
N VAL A 497 -30.76 -27.06 14.42
CA VAL A 497 -30.12 -27.97 15.35
C VAL A 497 -31.14 -28.38 16.42
N GLY A 498 -31.26 -29.67 16.72
CA GLY A 498 -32.16 -30.15 17.75
C GLY A 498 -31.76 -31.50 18.35
N LEU A 499 -32.33 -31.80 19.52
CA LEU A 499 -32.14 -33.03 20.29
C LEU A 499 -32.78 -34.23 19.59
N SER A 500 -31.96 -35.02 18.89
CA SER A 500 -32.42 -36.24 18.21
C SER A 500 -32.50 -37.45 19.15
N CYS A 501 -31.78 -37.44 20.28
CA CYS A 501 -31.85 -38.48 21.29
C CYS A 501 -31.70 -37.90 22.69
N TYR A 502 -32.79 -37.87 23.46
CA TYR A 502 -32.82 -37.32 24.83
C TYR A 502 -31.95 -38.11 25.82
N PHE A 503 -31.90 -39.44 25.68
CA PHE A 503 -31.13 -40.30 26.59
C PHE A 503 -29.62 -40.10 26.45
N LEU A 504 -29.14 -39.97 25.21
CA LEU A 504 -27.71 -39.78 24.90
C LEU A 504 -27.31 -38.31 24.75
N GLY A 505 -28.28 -37.39 24.69
CA GLY A 505 -28.03 -35.96 24.45
C GLY A 505 -27.52 -35.65 23.03
N ILE A 506 -27.81 -36.50 22.05
CA ILE A 506 -27.31 -36.33 20.66
C ILE A 506 -28.10 -35.23 19.97
N LEU A 507 -27.37 -34.36 19.25
CA LEU A 507 -27.91 -33.26 18.45
C LEU A 507 -27.75 -33.56 16.96
N LYS A 508 -28.70 -33.13 16.14
CA LYS A 508 -28.65 -33.15 14.66
C LYS A 508 -29.15 -31.83 14.09
N ALA A 509 -28.69 -31.46 12.89
CA ALA A 509 -29.08 -30.24 12.20
C ALA A 509 -30.03 -30.54 11.02
N ASN A 510 -31.14 -31.24 11.29
CA ASN A 510 -32.07 -31.71 10.27
C ASN A 510 -33.55 -31.39 10.60
N TYR A 511 -33.80 -30.52 11.58
CA TYR A 511 -35.17 -30.12 11.94
C TYR A 511 -35.65 -29.04 10.99
N HIS A 512 -36.83 -29.21 10.36
CA HIS A 512 -37.37 -28.21 9.43
C HIS A 512 -37.98 -26.98 10.12
N THR A 513 -38.31 -27.10 11.41
CA THR A 513 -38.94 -26.06 12.22
C THR A 513 -38.35 -26.07 13.63
N PRO A 514 -38.29 -24.93 14.34
CA PRO A 514 -37.76 -24.85 15.69
C PRO A 514 -38.78 -25.35 16.73
N GLU A 515 -39.14 -26.63 16.64
CA GLU A 515 -39.97 -27.31 17.64
C GLU A 515 -39.22 -27.49 18.96
N ALA A 516 -39.88 -27.94 20.03
CA ALA A 516 -39.31 -27.98 21.38
C ALA A 516 -37.89 -28.58 21.45
N ALA A 517 -37.64 -29.69 20.76
CA ALA A 517 -36.32 -30.34 20.71
C ALA A 517 -35.22 -29.46 20.06
N ALA A 518 -35.59 -28.50 19.23
CA ALA A 518 -34.73 -27.56 18.50
C ALA A 518 -34.75 -26.14 19.10
N GLN A 519 -35.28 -25.98 20.31
CA GLN A 519 -35.24 -24.72 21.06
C GLN A 519 -34.20 -24.79 22.18
N PHE A 520 -33.46 -23.70 22.34
CA PHE A 520 -32.40 -23.57 23.33
C PHE A 520 -32.60 -22.33 24.19
N GLU A 521 -31.91 -22.29 25.32
CA GLU A 521 -31.73 -21.09 26.13
C GLU A 521 -30.25 -20.73 26.18
N LEU A 522 -29.95 -19.44 26.04
CA LEU A 522 -28.58 -18.93 26.09
C LEU A 522 -28.30 -18.32 27.47
N THR A 523 -27.22 -18.78 28.11
CA THR A 523 -26.62 -18.09 29.24
C THR A 523 -25.47 -17.23 28.72
N ILE A 524 -25.70 -15.92 28.62
CA ILE A 524 -24.71 -14.94 28.16
C ILE A 524 -23.64 -14.73 29.24
N LEU A 525 -22.37 -14.77 28.82
CA LEU A 525 -21.19 -14.54 29.65
C LEU A 525 -20.36 -13.39 29.02
N ASP A 526 -19.18 -13.12 29.58
CA ASP A 526 -18.28 -12.07 29.09
C ASP A 526 -17.48 -12.52 27.85
N ASN A 527 -16.86 -11.55 27.16
CA ASN A 527 -15.94 -11.79 26.04
C ASN A 527 -16.53 -12.66 24.92
N ASN A 528 -17.76 -12.34 24.48
CA ASN A 528 -18.52 -13.08 23.46
C ASN A 528 -18.70 -14.58 23.76
N LYS A 529 -18.68 -14.97 25.04
CA LYS A 529 -18.91 -16.36 25.44
C LYS A 529 -20.34 -16.58 25.90
N LEU A 530 -20.83 -17.78 25.67
CA LEU A 530 -22.11 -18.23 26.18
C LEU A 530 -22.10 -19.72 26.52
N ALA A 531 -23.12 -20.15 27.24
CA ALA A 531 -23.47 -21.56 27.38
C ALA A 531 -24.88 -21.78 26.80
N ILE A 532 -25.09 -22.92 26.16
CA ILE A 532 -26.35 -23.25 25.47
C ILE A 532 -27.03 -24.39 26.22
N ARG A 533 -28.29 -24.19 26.65
CA ARG A 533 -29.10 -25.22 27.32
C ARG A 533 -30.17 -25.75 26.39
N ALA A 534 -30.25 -27.07 26.23
CA ALA A 534 -31.25 -27.74 25.41
C ALA A 534 -32.52 -28.11 26.19
N ASP A 535 -33.55 -28.57 25.48
CA ASP A 535 -34.88 -28.91 26.04
C ASP A 535 -34.87 -29.99 27.13
N ASN A 536 -33.88 -30.88 27.12
CA ASN A 536 -33.67 -31.87 28.18
C ASN A 536 -33.10 -31.27 29.50
N ASN A 537 -33.06 -29.93 29.61
CA ASN A 537 -32.50 -29.16 30.72
C ASN A 537 -31.00 -29.39 30.98
N LYS A 538 -30.25 -29.80 29.95
CA LYS A 538 -28.81 -29.97 30.00
C LYS A 538 -28.09 -28.94 29.14
N PHE A 539 -26.91 -28.54 29.56
CA PHE A 539 -26.02 -27.71 28.75
C PHE A 539 -25.31 -28.56 27.70
N LEU A 540 -25.14 -27.96 26.51
CA LEU A 540 -24.28 -28.46 25.45
C LEU A 540 -22.85 -28.54 25.96
N ARG A 541 -22.19 -29.65 25.66
CA ARG A 541 -20.83 -29.97 26.07
C ARG A 541 -20.04 -30.42 24.86
N ALA A 542 -18.88 -29.80 24.63
CA ALA A 542 -17.85 -30.33 23.75
C ALA A 542 -17.25 -31.58 24.42
N ASP A 543 -17.62 -32.76 23.93
CA ASP A 543 -17.15 -34.03 24.48
C ASP A 543 -15.66 -34.20 24.16
N PHE A 544 -14.88 -34.61 25.17
CA PHE A 544 -13.42 -34.74 25.09
C PHE A 544 -12.71 -33.46 24.59
N GLY A 545 -13.19 -32.29 25.00
CA GLY A 545 -12.61 -31.00 24.61
C GLY A 545 -12.95 -30.54 23.19
N GLY A 546 -13.70 -31.34 22.43
CA GLY A 546 -14.11 -31.05 21.05
C GLY A 546 -13.76 -32.17 20.07
N GLY A 547 -12.75 -32.99 20.35
CA GLY A 547 -12.19 -33.93 19.36
C GLY A 547 -13.08 -35.10 18.91
N LEU A 548 -14.25 -35.34 19.53
CA LEU A 548 -15.08 -36.52 19.22
C LEU A 548 -16.60 -36.27 19.09
N GLY A 549 -17.17 -35.21 19.69
CA GLY A 549 -18.61 -34.96 19.60
C GLY A 549 -19.11 -33.74 20.39
N LEU A 550 -20.39 -33.40 20.19
CA LEU A 550 -21.14 -32.41 20.97
C LEU A 550 -22.39 -33.09 21.54
N SER A 551 -22.63 -32.95 22.84
CA SER A 551 -23.83 -33.51 23.48
C SER A 551 -24.48 -32.55 24.46
N ALA A 552 -25.81 -32.61 24.57
CA ALA A 552 -26.58 -31.95 25.62
C ALA A 552 -26.62 -32.84 26.87
N GLY A 553 -25.47 -32.98 27.54
CA GLY A 553 -25.27 -33.94 28.63
C GLY A 553 -24.89 -33.36 29.99
N SER A 554 -24.60 -32.05 30.09
CA SER A 554 -24.08 -31.45 31.33
C SER A 554 -25.16 -30.80 32.20
N ASN A 555 -25.06 -30.96 33.52
CA ASN A 555 -25.91 -30.23 34.49
C ASN A 555 -25.37 -28.83 34.84
N TYR A 556 -24.08 -28.60 34.60
CA TYR A 556 -23.36 -27.42 35.06
C TYR A 556 -22.50 -26.84 33.95
N ILE A 557 -22.21 -25.55 34.05
CA ILE A 557 -21.33 -24.83 33.13
C ILE A 557 -19.89 -24.95 33.67
N TYR A 558 -19.05 -25.67 32.93
CA TYR A 558 -17.60 -25.66 33.07
C TYR A 558 -16.97 -25.29 31.72
N LYS A 559 -15.64 -25.35 31.62
CA LYS A 559 -14.89 -24.98 30.41
C LYS A 559 -15.42 -25.62 29.12
N ASN A 560 -15.82 -26.89 29.16
CA ASN A 560 -16.28 -27.61 27.97
C ASN A 560 -17.74 -27.31 27.58
N GLN A 561 -18.44 -26.47 28.34
CA GLN A 561 -19.80 -25.99 28.03
C GLN A 561 -19.81 -24.54 27.52
N LEU A 562 -18.63 -23.91 27.50
CA LEU A 562 -18.45 -22.54 27.04
C LEU A 562 -18.12 -22.56 25.55
N PHE A 563 -18.84 -21.72 24.81
CA PHE A 563 -18.59 -21.46 23.41
C PHE A 563 -18.33 -19.97 23.24
N GLU A 564 -17.20 -19.63 22.63
CA GLU A 564 -16.94 -18.31 22.11
C GLU A 564 -17.67 -18.18 20.76
N VAL A 565 -18.53 -17.17 20.64
CA VAL A 565 -19.26 -16.90 19.42
C VAL A 565 -18.45 -15.94 18.58
N ILE A 566 -18.07 -16.41 17.40
CA ILE A 566 -17.31 -15.63 16.42
C ILE A 566 -18.28 -15.27 15.30
N ARG A 567 -18.55 -13.98 15.12
CA ARG A 567 -19.26 -13.46 13.95
C ARG A 567 -18.19 -13.17 12.88
N PRO A 568 -18.32 -13.71 11.65
CA PRO A 568 -17.30 -13.65 10.61
C PRO A 568 -16.98 -12.23 10.17
#